data_AF-A0A4R7BDT3-F1
#
_entry.id   AF-A0A4R7BDT3-F1
#
_cell.length_a   1.000
_cell.length_b   1.000
_cell.length_c   1.000
_cell.angle_alpha   90.00
_cell.angle_beta   90.00
_cell.angle_gamma   90.00
#
_symmetry.space_group_name_H-M   'P 1'
#
loop_
_entity.id
_entity.type
_entity.pdbx_description
1 polymer ?
#
loop_
_entity_poly.entity_id
_entity_poly.type
_entity_poly.pdbx_seq_one_letter_code
_entity_poly.pdbx_strand_id
1 'polypeptide(L)'
;MSGGYSPVRKLAATDEVDAFDCGQVPLDQFLQRYALVNQKANSAQTYVCNQGNAVVGFYSLAVGSVDPVGAPPRVLKGLARHPVPVMILARLAVDKEHQRKGLGKALLKDALLRTSHAADIAGIRCLLVHAKDDTARQWYESWEFEPSPSDPYHLFLLLKDLNSLLGVA
;
A
#
# COMPACT_ATOMS: atom_id res chain seq x y z
N MET A 1 3.15 14.74 -16.93
CA MET A 1 4.21 14.15 -16.06
C MET A 1 5.27 13.57 -16.96
N SER A 2 6.44 14.18 -17.09
CA SER A 2 7.55 13.60 -17.86
C SER A 2 8.85 13.73 -17.08
N GLY A 3 8.88 13.08 -15.90
CA GLY A 3 10.09 12.92 -15.08
C GLY A 3 10.92 11.67 -15.45
N GLY A 4 10.69 11.09 -16.63
CA GLY A 4 11.34 9.83 -17.04
C GLY A 4 10.89 8.59 -16.26
N TYR A 5 9.79 8.68 -15.52
CA TYR A 5 9.26 7.55 -14.75
C TYR A 5 8.49 6.57 -15.63
N SER A 6 8.76 5.28 -15.45
CA SER A 6 7.97 4.22 -16.06
C SER A 6 6.57 4.16 -15.44
N PRO A 7 5.57 3.62 -16.15
CA PRO A 7 4.33 3.18 -15.52
C PRO A 7 4.60 2.22 -14.36
N VAL A 8 3.73 2.23 -13.36
CA VAL A 8 3.82 1.31 -12.23
C VAL A 8 3.55 -0.11 -12.72
N ARG A 9 4.47 -1.03 -12.44
CA ARG A 9 4.37 -2.44 -12.85
C ARG A 9 4.86 -3.37 -11.76
N LYS A 10 4.58 -4.66 -11.92
CA LYS A 10 5.05 -5.69 -10.99
C LYS A 10 6.59 -5.73 -10.96
N LEU A 11 7.15 -5.97 -9.77
CA LEU A 11 8.58 -6.15 -9.58
C LEU A 11 9.07 -7.36 -10.41
N ALA A 12 10.17 -7.16 -11.14
CA ALA A 12 10.82 -8.17 -11.95
C ALA A 12 12.25 -8.42 -11.47
N ALA A 13 12.82 -9.56 -11.86
CA ALA A 13 14.20 -9.90 -11.50
C ALA A 13 15.26 -9.01 -12.15
N THR A 14 14.89 -8.26 -13.19
CA THR A 14 15.76 -7.32 -13.92
C THR A 14 15.74 -5.90 -13.33
N ASP A 15 14.94 -5.65 -12.29
CA ASP A 15 14.88 -4.34 -11.63
C ASP A 15 16.12 -4.11 -10.76
N GLU A 16 16.74 -2.94 -10.90
CA GLU A 16 17.88 -2.54 -10.08
C GLU A 16 17.37 -1.94 -8.77
N VAL A 17 17.59 -2.67 -7.66
CA VAL A 17 17.09 -2.31 -6.32
C VAL A 17 18.19 -1.96 -5.32
N ASP A 18 19.45 -2.30 -5.62
CA ASP A 18 20.56 -2.24 -4.66
C ASP A 18 20.89 -0.81 -4.22
N ALA A 19 20.68 0.17 -5.10
CA ALA A 19 20.92 1.59 -4.81
C ALA A 19 19.72 2.31 -4.17
N PHE A 20 18.57 1.63 -4.00
CA PHE A 20 17.37 2.26 -3.44
C PHE A 20 17.60 2.71 -2.00
N ASP A 21 17.30 3.98 -1.71
CA ASP A 21 17.41 4.56 -0.37
C ASP A 21 16.25 5.52 -0.12
N CYS A 22 15.23 5.10 0.63
CA CYS A 22 14.14 5.96 1.07
C CYS A 22 14.39 6.64 2.42
N GLY A 23 15.60 6.50 2.97
CA GLY A 23 16.01 6.99 4.29
C GLY A 23 15.55 6.10 5.44
N GLN A 24 15.07 4.89 5.16
CA GLN A 24 14.41 4.02 6.13
C GLN A 24 14.87 2.57 5.91
N VAL A 25 15.97 2.23 6.61
CA VAL A 25 16.71 0.98 6.44
C VAL A 25 15.81 -0.28 6.37
N PRO A 26 14.76 -0.46 7.20
CA PRO A 26 13.90 -1.64 7.09
C PRO A 26 13.13 -1.74 5.75
N LEU A 27 12.77 -0.61 5.14
CA LEU A 27 12.10 -0.58 3.83
C LEU A 27 13.09 -0.83 2.70
N ASP A 28 14.29 -0.25 2.78
CA ASP A 28 15.35 -0.43 1.80
C ASP A 28 15.79 -1.90 1.75
N GLN A 29 16.09 -2.49 2.91
CA GLN A 29 16.45 -3.90 3.03
C GLN A 29 15.33 -4.84 2.58
N PHE A 30 14.06 -4.47 2.84
CA PHE A 30 12.94 -5.25 2.34
C PHE A 30 12.95 -5.35 0.82
N LEU A 31 13.08 -4.22 0.12
CA LEU A 31 13.07 -4.19 -1.34
C LEU A 31 14.24 -5.01 -1.90
N GLN A 32 15.44 -4.77 -1.37
CA GLN A 32 16.69 -5.37 -1.84
C GLN A 32 16.73 -6.89 -1.66
N ARG A 33 16.19 -7.41 -0.55
CA ARG A 33 16.42 -8.81 -0.14
C ARG A 33 15.18 -9.70 -0.16
N TYR A 34 14.00 -9.13 0.06
CA TYR A 34 12.81 -9.91 0.41
C TYR A 34 11.64 -9.73 -0.56
N ALA A 35 11.50 -8.56 -1.19
CA ALA A 35 10.33 -8.24 -2.00
C ALA A 35 10.06 -9.24 -3.13
N LEU A 36 11.09 -9.60 -3.92
CA LEU A 36 10.94 -10.54 -5.03
C LEU A 36 10.72 -11.97 -4.54
N VAL A 37 11.35 -12.37 -3.44
CA VAL A 37 11.18 -13.70 -2.83
C VAL A 37 9.75 -13.85 -2.32
N ASN A 38 9.25 -12.85 -1.58
CA ASN A 38 7.89 -12.82 -1.07
C ASN A 38 6.85 -12.84 -2.20
N GLN A 39 7.14 -12.15 -3.31
CA GLN A 39 6.29 -12.19 -4.49
C GLN A 39 6.24 -13.57 -5.12
N LYS A 40 7.37 -14.25 -5.28
CA LYS A 40 7.42 -15.63 -5.81
C LYS A 40 6.71 -16.62 -4.88
N ALA A 41 6.72 -16.38 -3.58
CA ALA A 41 6.01 -17.17 -2.58
C ALA A 41 4.52 -16.80 -2.44
N ASN A 42 4.02 -15.81 -3.20
CA ASN A 42 2.67 -15.26 -3.09
C ASN A 42 2.31 -14.68 -1.71
N SER A 43 3.29 -14.36 -0.86
CA SER A 43 3.04 -13.75 0.44
C SER A 43 2.76 -12.24 0.36
N ALA A 44 3.34 -11.56 -0.64
CA ALA A 44 3.02 -10.17 -0.97
C ALA A 44 3.33 -9.88 -2.44
N GLN A 45 2.47 -9.12 -3.12
CA GLN A 45 2.71 -8.66 -4.49
C GLN A 45 3.36 -7.28 -4.46
N THR A 46 4.53 -7.10 -5.08
CA THR A 46 5.27 -5.83 -5.05
C THR A 46 5.23 -5.15 -6.41
N TYR A 47 4.94 -3.86 -6.41
CA TYR A 47 4.87 -3.02 -7.60
C TYR A 47 5.87 -1.89 -7.48
N VAL A 48 6.51 -1.57 -8.60
CA VAL A 48 7.61 -0.61 -8.69
C VAL A 48 7.34 0.44 -9.76
N CYS A 49 7.93 1.60 -9.55
CA CYS A 49 8.13 2.63 -10.55
C CYS A 49 9.63 2.82 -10.72
N ASN A 50 10.09 2.88 -11.97
CA ASN A 50 11.50 2.98 -12.30
C ASN A 50 11.82 4.30 -12.99
N GLN A 51 13.07 4.73 -12.90
CA GLN A 51 13.68 5.68 -13.83
C GLN A 51 14.82 4.95 -14.54
N GLY A 52 14.65 4.65 -15.83
CA GLY A 52 15.47 3.64 -16.49
C GLY A 52 15.22 2.25 -15.88
N ASN A 53 16.28 1.58 -15.43
CA ASN A 53 16.19 0.29 -14.73
C ASN A 53 16.14 0.43 -13.20
N ALA A 54 16.58 1.57 -12.66
CA ALA A 54 16.62 1.82 -11.22
C ALA A 54 15.20 1.97 -10.66
N VAL A 55 14.87 1.20 -9.62
CA VAL A 55 13.64 1.39 -8.86
C VAL A 55 13.76 2.68 -8.06
N VAL A 56 12.78 3.58 -8.20
CA VAL A 56 12.74 4.88 -7.51
C VAL A 56 11.52 5.01 -6.57
N GLY A 57 10.65 4.01 -6.57
CA GLY A 57 9.58 3.90 -5.60
C GLY A 57 8.85 2.56 -5.74
N PHE A 58 8.30 2.06 -4.64
CA PHE A 58 7.61 0.79 -4.63
C PHE A 58 6.51 0.75 -3.58
N TYR A 59 5.61 -0.21 -3.73
CA TYR A 59 4.71 -0.64 -2.68
C TYR A 59 4.45 -2.15 -2.74
N SER A 60 3.96 -2.71 -1.64
CA SER A 60 3.58 -4.12 -1.56
C SER A 60 2.17 -4.30 -1.01
N LEU A 61 1.39 -5.16 -1.67
CA LEU A 61 0.05 -5.57 -1.25
C LEU A 61 0.07 -7.00 -0.73
N ALA A 62 -0.64 -7.25 0.36
CA ALA A 62 -0.85 -8.57 0.92
C ALA A 62 -2.31 -8.74 1.37
N VAL A 63 -2.80 -9.97 1.41
CA VAL A 63 -4.13 -10.26 1.96
C VAL A 63 -4.04 -10.53 3.45
N GLY A 64 -5.07 -10.16 4.21
CA GLY A 64 -5.14 -10.46 5.62
C GLY A 64 -6.55 -10.39 6.17
N SER A 65 -6.65 -10.46 7.48
CA SER A 65 -7.91 -10.28 8.20
C SER A 65 -7.70 -9.49 9.49
N VAL A 66 -8.73 -8.79 9.91
CA VAL A 66 -8.77 -8.08 11.19
C VAL A 66 -9.80 -8.78 12.10
N ASP A 67 -9.39 -9.10 13.33
CA ASP A 67 -10.29 -9.63 14.33
C ASP A 67 -11.36 -8.58 14.70
N PRO A 68 -12.65 -8.94 14.76
CA PRO A 68 -13.71 -8.02 15.16
C PRO A 68 -13.47 -7.29 16.48
N VAL A 69 -12.75 -7.89 17.43
CA VAL A 69 -12.48 -7.27 18.74
C VAL A 69 -11.59 -6.03 18.60
N GLY A 70 -10.70 -6.00 17.61
CA GLY A 70 -9.77 -4.89 17.37
C GLY A 70 -10.18 -3.95 16.23
N ALA A 71 -11.29 -4.25 15.55
CA ALA A 71 -11.71 -3.54 14.35
C ALA A 71 -12.59 -2.31 14.67
N PRO A 72 -12.43 -1.21 13.91
CA PRO A 72 -13.29 -0.03 14.04
C PRO A 72 -14.78 -0.35 13.80
N PRO A 73 -15.73 0.27 14.53
CA PRO A 73 -17.16 0.02 14.35
C PRO A 73 -17.64 0.21 12.91
N ARG A 74 -17.04 1.17 12.17
CA ARG A 74 -17.37 1.44 10.76
C ARG A 74 -16.99 0.28 9.84
N VAL A 75 -15.87 -0.39 10.12
CA VAL A 75 -15.41 -1.58 9.40
C VAL A 75 -16.37 -2.75 9.62
N LEU A 76 -16.84 -2.92 10.87
CA LEU A 76 -17.75 -3.99 11.28
C LEU A 76 -19.22 -3.78 10.93
N LYS A 77 -19.64 -2.55 10.64
CA LYS A 77 -21.05 -2.21 10.43
C LYS A 77 -21.67 -3.08 9.34
N GLY A 78 -22.68 -3.86 9.72
CA GLY A 78 -23.46 -4.73 8.82
C GLY A 78 -22.82 -6.10 8.53
N LEU A 79 -21.71 -6.44 9.19
CA LEU A 79 -21.04 -7.74 9.04
C LEU A 79 -21.39 -8.70 10.18
N ALA A 80 -21.43 -10.00 9.87
CA ALA A 80 -21.43 -11.04 10.89
C ALA A 80 -20.11 -11.02 11.70
N ARG A 81 -20.12 -11.56 12.91
CA ARG A 81 -18.95 -11.58 13.81
C ARG A 81 -17.93 -12.65 13.39
N HIS A 82 -17.21 -12.38 12.30
CA HIS A 82 -16.08 -13.17 11.81
C HIS A 82 -14.92 -12.24 11.41
N PRO A 83 -13.68 -12.76 11.29
CA PRO A 83 -12.55 -11.96 10.82
C PRO A 83 -12.87 -11.20 9.54
N VAL A 84 -12.65 -9.89 9.56
CA VAL A 84 -12.97 -9.00 8.45
C VAL A 84 -11.86 -9.11 7.40
N PRO A 85 -12.16 -9.47 6.15
CA PRO A 85 -11.13 -9.59 5.12
C PRO A 85 -10.64 -8.20 4.68
N VAL A 86 -9.32 -8.04 4.60
CA VAL A 86 -8.68 -6.77 4.25
C VAL A 86 -7.59 -6.97 3.21
N MET A 87 -7.37 -5.93 2.41
CA MET A 87 -6.10 -5.75 1.70
C MET A 87 -5.17 -4.98 2.63
N ILE A 88 -3.90 -5.35 2.67
CA ILE A 88 -2.87 -4.68 3.47
C ILE A 88 -1.90 -3.99 2.52
N LEU A 89 -1.78 -2.66 2.63
CA LEU A 89 -0.67 -1.91 2.06
C LEU A 89 0.53 -2.08 2.99
N ALA A 90 1.23 -3.21 2.83
CA ALA A 90 2.25 -3.64 3.77
C ALA A 90 3.44 -2.68 3.80
N ARG A 91 3.79 -2.12 2.64
CA ARG A 91 4.92 -1.21 2.46
C ARG A 91 4.63 -0.22 1.35
N LEU A 92 5.10 1.01 1.52
CA LEU A 92 5.13 2.06 0.50
C LEU A 92 6.35 2.92 0.77
N ALA A 93 7.19 3.11 -0.24
CA ALA A 93 8.40 3.91 -0.13
C ALA A 93 8.74 4.60 -1.46
N VAL A 94 9.40 5.75 -1.34
CA VAL A 94 9.93 6.51 -2.46
C VAL A 94 11.38 6.84 -2.13
N ASP A 95 12.26 6.60 -3.09
CA ASP A 95 13.68 6.93 -2.99
C ASP A 95 13.86 8.41 -2.65
N LYS A 96 14.82 8.73 -1.77
CA LYS A 96 15.01 10.07 -1.19
C LYS A 96 15.20 11.16 -2.25
N GLU A 97 15.84 10.85 -3.37
CA GLU A 97 16.07 11.81 -4.47
C GLU A 97 14.79 12.07 -5.27
N HIS A 98 13.79 11.23 -5.10
CA HIS A 98 12.52 11.20 -5.83
C HIS A 98 11.31 11.60 -4.97
N GLN A 99 11.52 11.79 -3.67
CA GLN A 99 10.49 12.24 -2.73
C GLN A 99 9.98 13.66 -3.08
N ARG A 100 8.73 13.94 -2.65
CA ARG A 100 8.04 15.23 -2.86
C ARG A 100 7.81 15.62 -4.34
N LYS A 101 8.14 14.75 -5.30
CA LYS A 101 7.83 14.92 -6.75
C LYS A 101 6.50 14.30 -7.17
N GLY A 102 5.62 13.97 -6.22
CA GLY A 102 4.31 13.35 -6.47
C GLY A 102 4.32 11.83 -6.65
N LEU A 103 5.49 11.18 -6.65
CA LEU A 103 5.59 9.73 -6.88
C LEU A 103 4.87 8.89 -5.81
N GLY A 104 4.97 9.26 -4.53
CA GLY A 104 4.26 8.55 -3.46
C GLY A 104 2.73 8.61 -3.62
N LYS A 105 2.21 9.74 -4.09
CA LYS A 105 0.78 9.90 -4.42
C LYS A 105 0.37 9.00 -5.60
N ALA A 106 1.21 8.93 -6.63
CA ALA A 106 0.96 8.09 -7.80
C ALA A 106 0.98 6.59 -7.45
N LEU A 107 1.93 6.16 -6.61
CA LEU A 107 2.03 4.77 -6.13
C LEU A 107 0.83 4.39 -5.26
N LEU A 108 0.41 5.26 -4.33
CA LEU A 108 -0.78 5.00 -3.52
C LEU A 108 -2.04 4.92 -4.40
N LYS A 109 -2.21 5.82 -5.37
CA LYS A 109 -3.34 5.76 -6.30
C LYS A 109 -3.36 4.44 -7.10
N ASP A 110 -2.21 3.97 -7.57
CA ASP A 110 -2.11 2.66 -8.24
C ASP A 110 -2.47 1.50 -7.30
N ALA A 111 -2.03 1.54 -6.04
CA ALA A 111 -2.38 0.55 -5.02
C ALA A 111 -3.90 0.52 -4.73
N LEU A 112 -4.54 1.69 -4.66
CA LEU A 112 -6.00 1.83 -4.48
C LEU A 112 -6.75 1.21 -5.66
N LEU A 113 -6.36 1.53 -6.89
CA LEU A 113 -6.97 0.98 -8.11
C LEU A 113 -6.86 -0.55 -8.15
N ARG A 114 -5.69 -1.11 -7.82
CA ARG A 114 -5.51 -2.57 -7.77
C ARG A 114 -6.33 -3.22 -6.66
N THR A 115 -6.47 -2.56 -5.52
CA THR A 115 -7.32 -3.04 -4.42
C THR A 115 -8.79 -3.06 -4.85
N SER A 116 -9.25 -2.01 -5.55
CA SER A 116 -10.60 -1.98 -6.14
C SER A 116 -10.83 -3.15 -7.09
N HIS A 117 -9.93 -3.36 -8.06
CA HIS A 117 -10.08 -4.46 -9.01
C HIS A 117 -10.00 -5.85 -8.34
N ALA A 118 -9.20 -6.01 -7.30
CA ALA A 118 -9.15 -7.25 -6.54
C ALA A 118 -10.46 -7.50 -5.78
N ALA A 119 -11.16 -6.44 -5.36
CA ALA A 119 -12.43 -6.54 -4.65
C ALA A 119 -13.59 -7.04 -5.52
N ASP A 120 -13.46 -6.92 -6.85
CA ASP A 120 -14.45 -7.45 -7.80
C ASP A 120 -14.46 -8.99 -7.84
N ILE A 121 -13.35 -9.64 -7.46
CA ILE A 121 -13.19 -11.09 -7.50
C ILE A 121 -13.07 -11.74 -6.12
N ALA A 122 -12.72 -10.97 -5.08
CA ALA A 122 -12.55 -11.47 -3.72
C ALA A 122 -13.13 -10.46 -2.71
N GLY A 123 -13.75 -10.96 -1.65
CA GLY A 123 -14.30 -10.09 -0.60
C GLY A 123 -13.19 -9.29 0.10
N ILE A 124 -13.18 -7.97 -0.08
CA ILE A 124 -12.25 -7.04 0.57
C ILE A 124 -13.08 -5.92 1.20
N ARG A 125 -12.99 -5.76 2.53
CA ARG A 125 -13.76 -4.74 3.24
C ARG A 125 -13.09 -3.37 3.20
N CYS A 126 -11.78 -3.36 3.38
CA CYS A 126 -10.98 -2.14 3.43
C CYS A 126 -9.53 -2.41 3.02
N LEU A 127 -8.83 -1.33 2.72
CA LEU A 127 -7.38 -1.28 2.69
C LEU A 127 -6.88 -0.88 4.09
N LEU A 128 -5.96 -1.65 4.65
CA LEU A 128 -5.30 -1.43 5.93
C LEU A 128 -3.85 -1.01 5.71
N VAL A 129 -3.38 -0.04 6.48
CA VAL A 129 -1.97 0.36 6.53
C VAL A 129 -1.51 0.55 7.96
N HIS A 130 -0.28 0.15 8.24
CA HIS A 130 0.38 0.45 9.51
C HIS A 130 1.39 1.56 9.26
N ALA A 131 1.07 2.77 9.72
CA ALA A 131 1.96 3.91 9.65
C ALA A 131 3.14 3.70 10.60
N LYS A 132 4.35 3.94 10.10
CA LYS A 132 5.59 3.74 10.87
C LYS A 132 5.89 4.88 11.85
N ASP A 133 5.37 6.07 11.56
CA ASP A 133 5.62 7.31 12.30
C ASP A 133 4.47 8.31 12.08
N ASP A 134 4.46 9.39 12.85
CA ASP A 134 3.41 10.41 12.78
C ASP A 134 3.35 11.12 11.42
N THR A 135 4.48 11.22 10.72
CA THR A 135 4.52 11.85 9.39
C THR A 135 3.77 10.98 8.38
N ALA A 136 4.00 9.67 8.42
CA ALA A 136 3.28 8.70 7.59
C ALA A 136 1.80 8.65 7.97
N ARG A 137 1.46 8.67 9.27
CA ARG A 137 0.07 8.68 9.75
C ARG A 137 -0.69 9.87 9.17
N GLN A 138 -0.18 11.09 9.37
CA GLN A 138 -0.79 12.32 8.85
C GLN A 138 -0.89 12.32 7.32
N TRP A 139 0.11 11.75 6.64
CA TRP A 139 0.07 11.61 5.19
C TRP A 139 -1.05 10.67 4.73
N TYR A 140 -1.30 9.55 5.41
CA TYR A 140 -2.42 8.67 5.08
C TYR A 140 -3.78 9.29 5.43
N GLU A 141 -3.89 9.99 6.56
CA GLU A 141 -5.12 10.72 6.94
C GLU A 141 -5.54 11.75 5.88
N SER A 142 -4.59 12.34 5.15
CA SER A 142 -4.90 13.22 4.01
C SER A 142 -5.49 12.50 2.79
N TRP A 143 -5.65 11.18 2.83
CA TRP A 143 -6.24 10.32 1.80
C TRP A 143 -7.51 9.60 2.28
N GLU A 144 -8.26 10.21 3.20
CA GLU A 144 -9.48 9.65 3.81
C GLU A 144 -9.26 8.34 4.60
N PHE A 145 -8.01 7.98 4.88
CA PHE A 145 -7.74 6.91 5.84
C PHE A 145 -8.12 7.39 7.24
N GLU A 146 -8.80 6.53 7.98
CA GLU A 146 -9.18 6.80 9.37
C GLU A 146 -8.32 5.96 10.31
N PRO A 147 -7.88 6.52 11.45
CA PRO A 147 -7.14 5.76 12.46
C PRO A 147 -8.06 4.78 13.19
N SER A 148 -7.51 3.62 13.55
CA SER A 148 -8.21 2.63 14.36
C SER A 148 -8.40 3.16 15.79
N PRO A 149 -9.56 2.92 16.43
CA PRO A 149 -9.75 3.23 17.84
C PRO A 149 -8.77 2.52 18.78
N SER A 150 -8.22 1.37 18.34
CA SER A 150 -7.29 0.54 19.11
C SER A 150 -5.83 0.95 18.96
N ASP A 151 -5.44 1.51 17.82
CA ASP A 151 -4.08 1.96 17.55
C ASP A 151 -4.13 3.07 16.47
N PRO A 152 -3.73 4.33 16.79
CA PRO A 152 -3.78 5.42 15.83
C PRO A 152 -2.82 5.26 14.64
N TYR A 153 -1.83 4.35 14.73
CA TYR A 153 -0.93 4.02 13.63
C TYR A 153 -1.49 2.95 12.70
N HIS A 154 -2.60 2.30 13.06
CA HIS A 154 -3.33 1.42 12.15
C HIS A 154 -4.45 2.19 11.50
N LEU A 155 -4.30 2.49 10.21
CA LEU A 155 -5.30 3.26 9.47
C LEU A 155 -6.01 2.40 8.44
N PHE A 156 -7.29 2.67 8.23
CA PHE A 156 -8.13 1.94 7.29
C PHE A 156 -8.81 2.90 6.31
N LEU A 157 -8.98 2.42 5.08
CA LEU A 157 -9.81 3.06 4.06
C LEU A 157 -10.85 2.06 3.59
N LEU A 158 -12.13 2.32 3.86
CA LEU A 158 -13.20 1.42 3.42
C LEU A 158 -13.28 1.37 1.90
N LEU A 159 -13.59 0.20 1.36
CA LEU A 159 -13.71 0.02 -0.08
C LEU A 159 -14.74 0.97 -0.72
N LYS A 160 -15.85 1.25 -0.02
CA LYS A 160 -16.88 2.20 -0.50
C LYS A 160 -16.33 3.63 -0.68
N ASP A 161 -15.41 4.05 0.17
CA ASP A 161 -14.85 5.40 0.14
C ASP A 161 -13.70 5.47 -0.86
N LEU A 162 -12.93 4.38 -0.97
CA LEU A 162 -11.98 4.15 -2.06
C LEU A 162 -12.67 4.29 -3.43
N ASN A 163 -13.79 3.60 -3.64
CA ASN A 163 -14.56 3.66 -4.88
C ASN A 163 -15.05 5.09 -5.19
N SER A 164 -15.49 5.82 -4.16
CA SER A 164 -15.88 7.23 -4.27
C SER A 164 -14.69 8.11 -4.66
N LEU A 165 -13.51 7.90 -4.06
CA LEU A 165 -12.27 8.62 -4.37
C LEU A 165 -11.78 8.38 -5.81
N LEU A 166 -11.99 7.18 -6.34
CA LEU A 166 -11.60 6.81 -7.70
C LEU A 166 -12.62 7.23 -8.77
N GLY A 167 -13.83 7.65 -8.37
CA GLY A 167 -14.92 7.94 -9.29
C GLY A 167 -15.50 6.69 -9.95
N VAL A 168 -15.42 5.55 -9.27
CA VAL A 168 -15.90 4.24 -9.73
C VAL A 168 -17.03 3.83 -8.78
N ALA A 169 -18.24 4.34 -9.02
CA ALA A 169 -19.43 4.07 -8.21
C ALA A 169 -20.44 3.24 -8.99
#